data_AF-A0A1M7YWD6-F1
#
_entry.id   AF-A0A1M7YWD6-F1
#
_cell.length_a   1.000
_cell.length_b   1.000
_cell.length_c   1.000
_cell.angle_alpha   90.00
_cell.angle_beta   90.00
_cell.angle_gamma   90.00
#
_symmetry.space_group_name_H-M   'P 1'
#
loop_
_entity.id
_entity.type
_entity.pdbx_description
1 polymer ?
#
loop_
_entity_poly.entity_id
_entity_poly.type
_entity_poly.pdbx_seq_one_letter_code
_entity_poly.pdbx_strand_id
1 'polypeptide(L)'
;MTISFHKHGSSHKHDSLHKHDSSHHDDSHQNPAVDSEILAAMDGLETAEDFLNFFEIEYDVRLVQIKHIQLLRMYQKLLPSGEPGFDQHKRALCVAYNQLARGRELAFEASGCQTCSSDCGD
;
A
#
# COMPACT_ATOMS: atom_id res chain seq x y z
N MET A 1 8.68 -59.48 -28.36
CA MET A 1 9.52 -60.24 -27.40
C MET A 1 9.14 -59.76 -26.01
N THR A 2 8.55 -60.66 -25.23
CA THR A 2 8.03 -60.42 -23.88
C THR A 2 9.15 -60.58 -22.86
N ILE A 3 9.22 -59.71 -21.86
CA ILE A 3 9.89 -60.01 -20.59
C ILE A 3 9.15 -59.31 -19.46
N SER A 4 8.36 -60.10 -18.74
CA SER A 4 7.85 -59.79 -17.41
C SER A 4 8.92 -60.15 -16.38
N PHE A 5 9.16 -59.29 -15.40
CA PHE A 5 9.89 -59.65 -14.18
C PHE A 5 9.04 -59.32 -12.95
N HIS A 6 8.59 -60.38 -12.27
CA HIS A 6 8.14 -60.35 -10.88
C HIS A 6 9.37 -60.56 -9.98
N LYS A 7 9.54 -59.76 -8.92
CA LYS A 7 10.18 -60.24 -7.68
C LYS A 7 9.84 -59.37 -6.47
N HIS A 8 9.46 -60.07 -5.39
CA HIS A 8 9.13 -59.63 -4.04
C HIS A 8 10.32 -59.08 -3.25
N GLY A 9 10.03 -58.30 -2.20
CA GLY A 9 10.89 -58.03 -1.04
C GLY A 9 10.36 -56.84 -0.22
N SER A 10 9.43 -57.05 0.72
CA SER A 10 9.65 -57.24 2.17
C SER A 10 10.45 -56.14 2.89
N SER A 11 9.76 -55.52 3.86
CA SER A 11 10.23 -54.92 5.11
C SER A 11 11.31 -53.83 5.05
N HIS A 12 10.88 -52.60 5.33
CA HIS A 12 11.59 -51.76 6.29
C HIS A 12 10.58 -51.03 7.18
N LYS A 13 10.53 -51.44 8.45
CA LYS A 13 9.95 -50.65 9.52
C LYS A 13 10.86 -49.45 9.73
N HIS A 14 10.39 -48.25 9.42
CA HIS A 14 10.98 -47.03 9.96
C HIS A 14 10.13 -46.59 11.15
N ASP A 15 10.56 -47.01 12.33
CA ASP A 15 10.29 -46.29 13.56
C ASP A 15 11.18 -45.03 13.51
N SER A 16 10.55 -43.87 13.38
CA SER A 16 11.24 -42.58 13.49
C SER A 16 10.29 -41.64 14.20
N LEU A 17 10.41 -41.73 15.52
CA LEU A 17 9.98 -40.78 16.53
C LEU A 17 10.39 -39.35 16.13
N HIS A 18 9.59 -38.67 15.31
CA HIS A 18 9.67 -37.22 15.18
C HIS A 18 8.92 -36.60 16.35
N LYS A 19 9.69 -36.25 17.38
CA LYS A 19 9.37 -35.13 18.26
C LYS A 19 9.20 -33.90 17.37
N HIS A 20 7.97 -33.48 17.10
CA HIS A 20 7.71 -32.11 16.72
C HIS A 20 7.73 -31.27 17.99
N ASP A 21 8.96 -30.94 18.36
CA ASP A 21 9.28 -29.80 19.21
C ASP A 21 8.77 -28.53 18.50
N SER A 22 8.12 -27.69 19.29
CA SER A 22 8.09 -26.24 19.20
C SER A 22 8.05 -25.59 17.81
N SER A 23 7.03 -24.75 17.64
CA SER A 23 7.19 -23.30 17.68
C SER A 23 6.29 -22.64 16.66
N HIS A 24 5.62 -21.59 17.11
CA HIS A 24 5.02 -20.57 16.27
C HIS A 24 3.96 -21.11 15.29
N HIS A 25 2.72 -21.13 15.75
CA HIS A 25 1.74 -20.40 14.95
C HIS A 25 2.31 -18.99 14.76
N ASP A 26 2.88 -18.77 13.58
CA ASP A 26 2.90 -17.47 12.94
C ASP A 26 1.43 -17.09 12.76
N ASP A 27 0.82 -16.67 13.86
CA ASP A 27 -0.42 -15.92 13.81
C ASP A 27 -0.01 -14.56 13.28
N SER A 28 0.13 -14.51 11.95
CA SER A 28 -0.04 -13.30 11.15
C SER A 28 -1.46 -12.79 11.42
N HIS A 29 -1.66 -12.27 12.64
CA HIS A 29 -2.76 -11.44 13.05
C HIS A 29 -2.64 -10.17 12.22
N GLN A 30 -3.16 -10.21 11.00
CA GLN A 30 -3.56 -9.00 10.29
C GLN A 30 -4.76 -8.48 11.08
N ASN A 31 -4.48 -7.70 12.12
CA ASN A 31 -5.43 -7.22 13.10
C ASN A 31 -6.05 -5.92 12.54
N PRO A 32 -7.26 -5.92 11.98
CA PRO A 32 -7.82 -4.74 11.30
C PRO A 32 -8.03 -3.54 12.22
N ALA A 33 -7.92 -3.74 13.54
CA ALA A 33 -7.96 -2.68 14.53
C ALA A 33 -6.74 -1.75 14.49
N VAL A 34 -5.55 -2.25 14.08
CA VAL A 34 -4.36 -1.39 13.99
C VAL A 34 -4.47 -0.42 12.81
N ASP A 35 -5.07 -0.85 11.69
CA ASP A 35 -5.23 0.01 10.52
C ASP A 35 -6.08 1.25 10.84
N SER A 36 -7.15 1.10 11.61
CA SER A 36 -8.02 2.24 11.99
C SER A 36 -7.33 3.23 12.92
N GLU A 37 -6.53 2.77 13.88
CA GLU A 37 -5.76 3.64 14.78
C GLU A 37 -4.65 4.39 14.04
N ILE A 38 -3.98 3.71 13.11
CA ILE A 38 -2.96 4.29 12.25
C ILE A 38 -3.58 5.35 11.31
N LEU A 39 -4.75 5.07 10.73
CA LEU A 39 -5.47 6.05 9.92
C LEU A 39 -5.91 7.28 10.73
N ALA A 40 -6.28 7.10 12.00
CA ALA A 40 -6.60 8.23 12.89
C ALA A 40 -5.37 9.09 13.20
N ALA A 41 -4.19 8.49 13.37
CA ALA A 41 -2.93 9.23 13.52
C ALA A 41 -2.57 10.05 12.28
N MET A 42 -3.06 9.61 11.10
CA MET A 42 -2.85 10.27 9.82
C MET A 42 -3.65 11.58 9.66
N ASP A 43 -4.77 11.74 10.38
CA ASP A 43 -5.59 12.96 10.37
C ASP A 43 -4.85 14.16 10.98
N GLY A 44 -3.88 13.89 11.86
CA GLY A 44 -3.02 14.92 12.47
C GLY A 44 -1.86 15.40 11.59
N LEU A 45 -1.69 14.87 10.37
CA LEU A 45 -0.60 15.24 9.48
C LEU A 45 -0.98 16.47 8.65
N GLU A 46 -0.24 17.57 8.82
CA GLU A 46 -0.58 18.85 8.20
C GLU A 46 0.18 19.10 6.88
N THR A 47 1.35 18.49 6.70
CA THR A 47 2.23 18.76 5.55
C THR A 47 2.43 17.54 4.65
N ALA A 48 2.68 17.78 3.36
CA ALA A 48 3.02 16.70 2.42
C ALA A 48 4.24 15.88 2.88
N GLU A 49 5.17 16.52 3.58
CA GLU A 49 6.36 15.91 4.18
C GLU A 49 5.98 14.99 5.34
N ASP A 50 5.04 15.41 6.20
CA ASP A 50 4.49 14.57 7.28
C ASP A 50 3.84 13.30 6.72
N PHE A 51 3.05 13.39 5.64
CA PHE A 51 2.50 12.21 4.97
C PHE A 51 3.60 11.28 4.47
N LEU A 52 4.61 11.82 3.78
CA LEU A 52 5.70 10.99 3.24
C LEU A 52 6.52 10.33 4.36
N ASN A 53 6.80 11.05 5.45
CA ASN A 53 7.48 10.53 6.63
C ASN A 53 6.67 9.46 7.34
N PHE A 54 5.37 9.68 7.53
CA PHE A 54 4.47 8.73 8.16
C PHE A 54 4.42 7.38 7.44
N PHE A 55 4.46 7.40 6.11
CA PHE A 55 4.48 6.20 5.28
C PHE A 55 5.89 5.64 5.02
N GLU A 56 6.92 6.25 5.61
CA GLU A 56 8.34 5.92 5.41
C GLU A 56 8.74 5.90 3.92
N ILE A 57 8.23 6.85 3.15
CA ILE A 57 8.54 7.01 1.72
C ILE A 57 9.75 7.92 1.60
N GLU A 58 10.82 7.44 0.98
CA GLU A 58 12.00 8.26 0.70
C GLU A 58 11.65 9.38 -0.31
N TYR A 59 11.96 10.63 0.04
CA TYR A 59 11.64 11.78 -0.80
C TYR A 59 12.74 12.85 -0.81
N ASP A 60 12.80 13.61 -1.91
CA ASP A 60 13.60 14.83 -2.01
C ASP A 60 12.78 16.01 -1.48
N VAL A 61 13.25 16.59 -0.37
CA VAL A 61 12.61 17.71 0.32
C VAL A 61 12.39 18.90 -0.62
N ARG A 62 13.35 19.22 -1.48
CA ARG A 62 13.21 20.37 -2.41
C ARG A 62 12.16 20.08 -3.46
N LEU A 63 12.09 18.86 -3.98
CA LEU A 63 11.03 18.47 -4.91
C LEU A 63 9.66 18.60 -4.25
N VAL A 64 9.49 18.09 -3.04
CA VAL A 64 8.22 18.14 -2.32
C VAL A 64 7.83 19.58 -2.01
N GLN A 65 8.73 20.42 -1.53
CA GLN A 65 8.43 21.83 -1.27
C GLN A 65 7.97 22.58 -2.53
N ILE A 66 8.66 22.37 -3.66
CA ILE A 66 8.33 23.02 -4.94
C ILE A 66 7.00 22.48 -5.51
N LYS A 67 6.71 21.19 -5.30
CA LYS A 67 5.64 20.47 -6.01
C LYS A 67 4.56 19.88 -5.09
N HIS A 68 4.47 20.30 -3.82
CA HIS A 68 3.55 19.72 -2.83
C HIS A 68 2.08 19.75 -3.29
N ILE A 69 1.63 20.85 -3.90
CA ILE A 69 0.26 20.95 -4.45
C ILE A 69 0.01 19.88 -5.53
N GLN A 70 1.00 19.62 -6.39
CA GLN A 70 0.87 18.63 -7.46
C GLN A 70 0.87 17.21 -6.89
N LEU A 71 1.71 16.95 -5.89
CA LEU A 71 1.74 15.69 -5.16
C LEU A 71 0.39 15.37 -4.53
N LEU A 72 -0.17 16.32 -3.76
CA LEU A 72 -1.45 16.16 -3.07
C LEU A 72 -2.60 15.92 -4.05
N ARG A 73 -2.64 16.66 -5.16
CA ARG A 73 -3.66 16.49 -6.21
C ARG A 73 -3.57 15.12 -6.87
N MET A 74 -2.37 14.63 -7.19
CA MET A 74 -2.20 13.29 -7.74
C MET A 74 -2.61 12.22 -6.75
N TYR A 75 -2.17 12.37 -5.50
CA TYR A 75 -2.51 11.47 -4.43
C TYR A 75 -4.03 11.33 -4.28
N GLN A 76 -4.77 12.45 -4.21
CA GLN A 76 -6.24 12.44 -4.16
C GLN A 76 -6.88 11.76 -5.37
N LYS A 77 -6.31 11.90 -6.57
CA LYS A 77 -6.80 11.22 -7.79
C LYS A 77 -6.53 9.71 -7.79
N LEU A 78 -5.51 9.26 -7.08
CA LEU A 78 -5.13 7.85 -6.99
C LEU A 78 -5.87 7.10 -5.89
N LEU A 79 -6.45 7.82 -4.92
CA LEU A 79 -7.29 7.23 -3.90
C LEU A 79 -8.63 6.77 -4.49
N PRO A 80 -9.12 5.58 -4.11
CA PRO A 80 -10.46 5.14 -4.49
C PRO A 80 -11.54 5.99 -3.80
N SER A 81 -12.71 6.08 -4.43
CA SER A 81 -13.88 6.67 -3.80
C SER A 81 -14.32 5.82 -2.61
N GLY A 82 -14.30 6.39 -1.39
CA GLY A 82 -14.68 5.70 -0.15
C GLY A 82 -13.70 5.99 0.98
N GLU A 83 -13.58 5.05 1.91
CA GLU A 83 -12.57 5.07 2.98
C GLU A 83 -11.38 4.17 2.58
N PRO A 84 -10.32 4.74 1.99
CA PRO A 84 -9.12 3.99 1.65
C PRO A 84 -8.44 3.41 2.90
N GLY A 85 -8.00 2.16 2.79
CA GLY A 85 -7.17 1.54 3.82
C GLY A 85 -5.73 2.07 3.82
N PHE A 86 -4.97 1.78 4.87
CA PHE A 86 -3.58 2.20 5.03
C PHE A 86 -2.70 1.88 3.81
N ASP A 87 -2.74 0.65 3.31
CA ASP A 87 -1.98 0.23 2.11
C ASP A 87 -2.35 1.04 0.86
N GLN A 88 -3.61 1.44 0.74
CA GLN A 88 -4.09 2.21 -0.42
C GLN A 88 -3.54 3.64 -0.37
N HIS A 89 -3.52 4.24 0.81
CA HIS A 89 -2.86 5.53 1.02
C HIS A 89 -1.36 5.46 0.73
N LYS A 90 -0.64 4.49 1.32
CA LYS A 90 0.80 4.30 1.09
C LYS A 90 1.11 4.13 -0.40
N ARG A 91 0.35 3.28 -1.08
CA ARG A 91 0.52 3.01 -2.51
C ARG A 91 0.22 4.25 -3.35
N ALA A 92 -0.87 4.96 -3.08
CA ALA A 92 -1.24 6.18 -3.80
C ALA A 92 -0.17 7.27 -3.64
N LEU A 93 0.33 7.49 -2.43
CA LEU A 93 1.37 8.48 -2.15
C LEU A 93 2.69 8.12 -2.83
N CYS A 94 3.10 6.85 -2.77
CA CYS A 94 4.31 6.35 -3.42
C CYS A 94 4.23 6.47 -4.95
N VAL A 95 3.09 6.13 -5.55
CA VAL A 95 2.88 6.30 -7.00
C VAL A 95 2.89 7.77 -7.37
N ALA A 96 2.17 8.62 -6.63
CA ALA A 96 2.16 10.06 -6.87
C ALA A 96 3.57 10.66 -6.83
N TYR A 97 4.34 10.37 -5.79
CA TYR A 97 5.72 10.84 -5.67
C TYR A 97 6.61 10.35 -6.81
N ASN A 98 6.53 9.06 -7.17
CA ASN A 98 7.31 8.51 -8.29
C ASN A 98 6.98 9.16 -9.63
N GLN A 99 5.72 9.50 -9.89
CA GLN A 99 5.34 10.21 -11.11
C GLN A 99 5.90 11.63 -11.12
N LEU A 100 5.85 12.30 -9.97
CA LEU A 100 6.37 13.64 -9.79
C LEU A 100 7.90 13.69 -9.99
N ALA A 101 8.63 12.76 -9.38
CA ALA A 101 10.08 12.64 -9.50
C ALA A 101 10.54 12.34 -10.94
N ARG A 102 9.71 11.63 -11.71
CA ARG A 102 9.97 11.34 -13.14
C ARG A 102 9.59 12.49 -14.07
N GLY A 103 9.12 13.63 -13.54
CA GLY A 103 8.64 14.76 -14.33
C GLY A 103 7.36 14.46 -15.12
N ARG A 104 6.64 13.37 -14.76
CA ARG A 104 5.35 13.04 -15.35
C ARG A 104 4.29 13.79 -14.58
N GLU A 105 4.20 15.09 -14.86
CA GLU A 105 3.08 15.90 -14.42
C GLU A 105 1.81 15.37 -15.12
N LEU A 106 0.79 15.01 -14.34
CA LEU A 106 -0.54 14.82 -14.90
C LEU A 106 -0.87 16.11 -15.64
N ALA A 107 -1.05 16.03 -16.97
CA ALA A 107 -1.50 17.13 -17.78
C ALA A 107 -2.66 17.79 -17.03
N PHE A 108 -2.44 19.05 -16.65
CA PHE A 108 -3.36 19.80 -15.83
C PHE A 108 -4.56 20.12 -16.72
N GLU A 109 -5.46 19.16 -16.88
CA GLU A 109 -6.86 19.45 -17.17
C GLU A 109 -7.28 20.29 -15.98
N ALA A 110 -7.28 21.61 -16.15
CA ALA A 110 -7.98 22.53 -15.27
C ALA A 110 -9.43 22.09 -15.33
N SER A 111 -9.79 21.07 -14.54
CA SER A 111 -11.17 20.69 -14.30
C SER A 111 -11.81 21.98 -13.81
N GLY A 112 -12.58 22.58 -14.71
CA GLY A 112 -13.03 23.94 -14.58
C GLY A 112 -13.60 24.14 -13.19
N CYS A 113 -13.20 25.23 -12.55
CA CYS A 113 -14.08 25.86 -11.58
C CYS A 113 -15.40 26.09 -12.33
N GLN A 114 -16.32 25.13 -12.28
CA GLN A 114 -17.69 25.32 -12.67
C GLN A 114 -18.25 26.23 -11.59
N THR A 115 -18.14 27.53 -11.86
CA THR A 115 -19.16 28.50 -11.49
C THR A 115 -19.45 28.52 -9.98
N CYS A 116 -18.66 29.27 -9.23
CA CYS A 116 -19.20 30.02 -8.10
C CYS A 116 -20.09 31.15 -8.64
N SER A 117 -21.24 30.80 -9.21
CA SER A 117 -22.39 31.71 -9.28
C SER A 117 -23.05 31.71 -7.92
N SER A 118 -22.39 32.34 -6.95
CA SER A 118 -23.10 32.85 -5.80
C SER A 118 -23.87 34.08 -6.29
N ASP A 119 -25.09 33.82 -6.75
CA ASP A 119 -26.15 34.81 -6.80
C ASP A 119 -26.39 35.29 -5.37
N CYS A 120 -25.67 36.34 -4.98
CA CYS A 120 -26.00 37.11 -3.79
C CYS A 120 -27.22 37.96 -4.16
N GLY A 121 -28.42 37.38 -4.00
CA GLY A 121 -29.67 38.12 -4.07
C GLY A 121 -29.74 39.14 -2.92
N ASP A 122 -29.81 40.41 -3.30
CA ASP A 122 -30.25 41.54 -2.48
C ASP A 122 -31.78 41.57 -2.40
#